data_AF-A0A661KTV9-F1
#
_entry.id   AF-A0A661KTV9-F1
#
_cell.length_a   1.000
_cell.length_b   1.000
_cell.length_c   1.000
_cell.angle_alpha   90.00
_cell.angle_beta   90.00
_cell.angle_gamma   90.00
#
_symmetry.space_group_name_H-M   'P 1'
#
loop_
_entity.id
_entity.type
_entity.pdbx_description
1 polymer ?
#
loop_
_entity_poly.entity_id
_entity_poly.type
_entity_poly.pdbx_seq_one_letter_code
_entity_poly.pdbx_strand_id
1 'polypeptide(L)'
;SVNALKKEIQRAELLGIPYVVMHPGAHKGAGEENGIRKIADGLKEVISDSPQNTKILLETTAGQGTSIGYRFEHLAEIMEKVGIPERIGICLDTCHIFSAGYDFRTEEQYEALIKELEKLIGIDYVFLIHMNDSKKE
;
A
#
# COMPACT_ATOMS: atom_id res chain seq x y z
N SER A 1 -10.53 6.48 -7.99
CA SER A 1 -11.69 6.05 -8.80
C SER A 1 -11.27 4.83 -9.61
N VAL A 2 -12.09 3.79 -9.66
CA VAL A 2 -11.75 2.53 -10.35
C VAL A 2 -11.37 2.76 -11.82
N ASN A 3 -12.19 3.48 -12.57
CA ASN A 3 -11.93 3.80 -13.99
C ASN A 3 -10.64 4.61 -14.21
N ALA A 4 -10.27 5.47 -13.26
CA ALA A 4 -9.02 6.22 -13.35
C ALA A 4 -7.82 5.27 -13.18
N LEU A 5 -7.85 4.39 -12.17
CA LEU A 5 -6.78 3.44 -11.93
C LEU A 5 -6.64 2.41 -13.08
N LYS A 6 -7.75 1.94 -13.65
CA LYS A 6 -7.73 1.09 -14.88
C LYS A 6 -6.94 1.78 -16.00
N LYS A 7 -7.21 3.07 -16.24
CA LYS A 7 -6.49 3.85 -17.27
C LYS A 7 -5.01 4.06 -16.94
N GLU A 8 -4.66 4.28 -15.67
CA GLU A 8 -3.25 4.41 -15.28
C GLU A 8 -2.49 3.11 -15.51
N ILE A 9 -3.07 1.95 -15.17
CA ILE A 9 -2.44 0.65 -15.42
C ILE A 9 -2.28 0.40 -16.92
N GLN A 10 -3.29 0.71 -17.73
CA GLN A 10 -3.18 0.61 -19.19
C GLN A 10 -2.06 1.48 -19.75
N ARG A 11 -1.88 2.70 -19.23
CA ARG A 11 -0.76 3.58 -19.64
C ARG A 11 0.58 3.03 -19.19
N ALA A 12 0.68 2.55 -17.96
CA ALA A 12 1.90 1.95 -17.43
C ALA A 12 2.33 0.78 -18.32
N GLU A 13 1.40 -0.11 -18.69
CA GLU A 13 1.70 -1.21 -19.58
C GLU A 13 2.13 -0.80 -20.98
N LEU A 14 1.44 0.18 -21.58
CA LEU A 14 1.82 0.72 -22.89
C LEU A 14 3.25 1.28 -22.89
N LEU A 15 3.73 1.73 -21.73
CA LEU A 15 5.08 2.25 -21.52
C LEU A 15 6.07 1.19 -20.98
N GLY A 16 5.64 -0.04 -20.76
CA GLY A 16 6.47 -1.10 -20.17
C GLY A 16 6.84 -0.84 -18.70
N ILE A 17 6.05 -0.05 -17.98
CA ILE A 17 6.27 0.29 -16.57
C ILE A 17 5.73 -0.85 -15.68
N PRO A 18 6.57 -1.47 -14.83
CA PRO A 18 6.20 -2.67 -14.08
C PRO A 18 5.28 -2.37 -12.88
N TYR A 19 5.27 -1.14 -12.38
CA TYR A 19 4.60 -0.79 -11.12
C TYR A 19 3.79 0.50 -11.23
N VAL A 20 2.59 0.50 -10.62
CA VAL A 20 1.80 1.72 -10.36
C VAL A 20 1.61 1.84 -8.86
N VAL A 21 2.16 2.89 -8.27
CA VAL A 21 2.02 3.19 -6.84
C VAL A 21 0.72 3.95 -6.59
N MET A 22 0.02 3.60 -5.51
CA MET A 22 -1.10 4.39 -5.03
C MET A 22 -1.22 4.35 -3.51
N HIS A 23 -1.70 5.45 -2.93
CA HIS A 23 -2.26 5.40 -1.58
C HIS A 23 -3.54 4.55 -1.59
N PRO A 24 -3.77 3.67 -0.60
CA PRO A 24 -4.95 2.79 -0.55
C PRO A 24 -6.28 3.56 -0.63
N GLY A 25 -6.37 4.67 0.09
CA GLY A 25 -7.55 5.52 0.11
C GLY A 25 -7.90 6.00 1.52
N ALA A 26 -9.15 6.40 1.70
CA ALA A 26 -9.64 6.94 2.96
C ALA A 26 -11.10 6.53 3.19
N HIS A 27 -11.48 6.24 4.44
CA HIS A 27 -12.82 5.75 4.79
C HIS A 27 -13.88 6.86 4.86
N LYS A 28 -13.49 8.14 4.95
CA LYS A 28 -14.40 9.31 4.95
C LYS A 28 -15.57 9.18 5.95
N GLY A 29 -15.29 8.69 7.15
CA GLY A 29 -16.29 8.49 8.21
C GLY A 29 -17.00 7.13 8.22
N ALA A 30 -16.78 6.26 7.23
CA ALA A 30 -17.42 4.94 7.19
C ALA A 30 -16.76 3.88 8.11
N GLY A 31 -15.66 4.21 8.78
CA GLY A 31 -14.84 3.27 9.55
C GLY A 31 -13.81 2.52 8.71
N GLU A 32 -12.70 2.11 9.35
CA GLU A 32 -11.56 1.46 8.69
C GLU A 32 -11.97 0.16 7.99
N GLU A 33 -12.73 -0.71 8.66
CA GLU A 33 -13.20 -1.99 8.10
C GLU A 33 -13.98 -1.82 6.79
N ASN A 34 -14.96 -0.90 6.77
CA ASN A 34 -15.74 -0.60 5.57
C ASN A 34 -14.87 0.03 4.47
N GLY A 35 -13.91 0.87 4.86
CA GLY A 35 -12.96 1.47 3.92
C GLY A 35 -12.06 0.43 3.27
N ILE A 36 -11.47 -0.46 4.06
CA ILE A 36 -10.62 -1.58 3.62
C ILE A 36 -11.39 -2.48 2.66
N ARG A 37 -12.62 -2.89 3.03
CA ARG A 37 -13.48 -3.70 2.16
C ARG A 37 -13.70 -3.01 0.81
N LYS A 38 -14.07 -1.73 0.82
CA LYS A 38 -14.32 -0.96 -0.41
C LYS A 38 -13.07 -0.79 -1.27
N ILE A 39 -11.90 -0.62 -0.66
CA ILE A 39 -10.62 -0.53 -1.36
C ILE A 39 -10.32 -1.87 -2.04
N ALA A 40 -10.43 -2.98 -1.30
CA ALA A 40 -10.19 -4.32 -1.83
C ALA A 40 -11.15 -4.67 -2.99
N ASP A 41 -12.44 -4.36 -2.86
CA ASP A 41 -13.43 -4.58 -3.92
C ASP A 41 -13.10 -3.78 -5.19
N GLY A 42 -12.72 -2.50 -5.02
CA GLY A 42 -12.28 -1.67 -6.13
C GLY A 42 -11.01 -2.19 -6.81
N LEU A 43 -10.03 -2.67 -6.02
CA LEU A 43 -8.80 -3.27 -6.56
C LEU A 43 -9.09 -4.56 -7.33
N LYS A 44 -9.98 -5.42 -6.85
CA LYS A 44 -10.44 -6.61 -7.59
C LYS A 44 -11.02 -6.24 -8.95
N GLU A 45 -11.89 -5.24 -8.99
CA GLU A 45 -12.51 -4.77 -10.23
C GLU A 45 -11.47 -4.18 -11.20
N VAL A 46 -10.44 -3.52 -10.69
CA VAL A 46 -9.32 -3.03 -11.50
C VAL A 46 -8.49 -4.20 -12.04
N ILE A 47 -8.16 -5.17 -11.20
CA ILE A 47 -7.29 -6.29 -11.55
C ILE A 47 -7.98 -7.23 -12.56
N SER A 48 -9.28 -7.48 -12.41
CA SER A 48 -10.04 -8.36 -13.33
C SER A 48 -10.05 -7.84 -14.77
N ASP A 49 -10.02 -6.51 -14.94
CA ASP A 49 -10.16 -5.85 -16.24
C ASP A 49 -8.85 -5.25 -16.76
N SER A 50 -7.75 -5.42 -16.03
CA SER A 50 -6.44 -4.90 -16.41
C SER A 50 -5.51 -6.02 -16.86
N PRO A 51 -4.61 -5.75 -17.82
CA PRO A 51 -3.66 -6.77 -18.26
C PRO A 51 -2.60 -6.99 -17.17
N GLN A 52 -1.80 -8.06 -17.32
CA GLN A 52 -1.15 -8.72 -16.19
C GLN A 52 0.29 -8.23 -15.87
N ASN A 53 0.88 -7.36 -16.69
CA ASN A 53 2.32 -7.08 -16.61
C ASN A 53 2.66 -5.99 -15.59
N THR A 54 1.69 -5.11 -15.28
CA THR A 54 1.86 -4.08 -14.25
C THR A 54 1.22 -4.50 -12.92
N LYS A 55 1.99 -4.39 -11.85
CA LYS A 55 1.58 -4.64 -10.46
C LYS A 55 1.19 -3.32 -9.78
N ILE A 56 0.15 -3.37 -8.94
CA ILE A 56 -0.27 -2.23 -8.12
C ILE A 56 0.50 -2.27 -6.80
N LEU A 57 1.19 -1.18 -6.45
CA LEU A 57 1.88 -1.05 -5.17
C LEU A 57 1.04 -0.18 -4.23
N LEU A 58 0.61 -0.74 -3.11
CA LEU A 58 -0.07 -0.01 -2.05
C LEU A 58 0.98 0.71 -1.20
N GLU A 59 0.92 2.03 -1.19
CA GLU A 59 1.85 2.84 -0.41
C GLU A 59 1.41 2.94 1.05
N THR A 60 2.36 2.82 1.99
CA THR A 60 2.09 3.19 3.39
C THR A 60 1.73 4.66 3.49
N THR A 61 0.83 5.02 4.41
CA THR A 61 0.38 6.42 4.58
C THR A 61 0.66 6.95 5.98
N ALA A 62 0.76 8.27 6.13
CA ALA A 62 0.99 8.91 7.43
C ALA A 62 -0.25 8.94 8.36
N GLY A 63 -1.36 8.28 7.99
CA GLY A 63 -2.56 8.19 8.83
C GLY A 63 -3.34 9.50 9.03
N GLN A 64 -3.16 10.48 8.15
CA GLN A 64 -3.84 11.77 8.28
C GLN A 64 -5.35 11.67 8.01
N GLY A 65 -6.15 12.27 8.90
CA GLY A 65 -7.60 12.33 8.79
C GLY A 65 -8.24 10.94 8.82
N THR A 66 -8.81 10.51 7.69
CA THR A 66 -9.46 9.20 7.54
C THR A 66 -8.69 8.25 6.61
N SER A 67 -7.39 8.48 6.43
CA SER A 67 -6.55 7.70 5.50
C SER A 67 -6.34 6.28 6.01
N ILE A 68 -6.27 5.32 5.08
CA ILE A 68 -5.99 3.91 5.33
C ILE A 68 -4.59 3.58 4.81
N GLY A 69 -3.95 2.57 5.39
CA GLY A 69 -2.59 2.13 5.03
C GLY A 69 -1.48 2.67 5.93
N TYR A 70 -1.84 3.29 7.06
CA TYR A 70 -0.87 3.76 8.05
C TYR A 70 -0.43 2.70 9.07
N ARG A 71 -1.05 1.51 9.02
CA ARG A 71 -0.65 0.34 9.79
C ARG A 71 -0.46 -0.82 8.81
N PHE A 72 0.50 -1.70 9.07
CA PHE A 72 0.73 -2.86 8.21
C PHE A 72 -0.47 -3.80 8.16
N GLU A 73 -1.27 -3.89 9.22
CA GLU A 73 -2.50 -4.69 9.24
C GLU A 73 -3.52 -4.21 8.21
N HIS A 74 -3.60 -2.90 7.94
CA HIS A 74 -4.48 -2.38 6.89
C HIS A 74 -4.08 -2.92 5.52
N LEU A 75 -2.78 -2.92 5.24
CA LEU A 75 -2.25 -3.37 3.96
C LEU A 75 -2.40 -4.89 3.82
N ALA A 76 -2.07 -5.63 4.87
CA ALA A 76 -2.25 -7.08 4.93
C ALA A 76 -3.71 -7.47 4.69
N GLU A 77 -4.67 -6.81 5.37
CA GLU A 77 -6.10 -7.09 5.20
C GLU A 77 -6.60 -6.73 3.79
N ILE A 78 -6.12 -5.63 3.20
CA ILE A 78 -6.45 -5.30 1.80
C ILE A 78 -5.92 -6.40 0.87
N MET A 79 -4.65 -6.79 1.02
CA MET A 79 -4.01 -7.81 0.17
C MET A 79 -4.71 -9.16 0.28
N GLU A 80 -5.01 -9.61 1.51
CA GLU A 80 -5.76 -10.82 1.79
C GLU A 80 -7.14 -10.78 1.12
N LYS A 81 -7.89 -9.68 1.31
CA LYS A 81 -9.22 -9.55 0.72
C LYS A 81 -9.16 -9.52 -0.80
N VAL A 82 -8.14 -8.92 -1.42
CA VAL A 82 -7.97 -8.93 -2.88
C VAL A 82 -7.73 -10.35 -3.38
N GLY A 83 -6.86 -11.11 -2.72
CA GLY A 83 -6.63 -12.54 -3.02
C GLY A 83 -5.88 -12.81 -4.34
N ILE A 84 -5.14 -11.82 -4.86
CA ILE A 84 -4.36 -11.90 -6.10
C ILE A 84 -2.94 -11.35 -5.85
N PRO A 85 -2.13 -12.03 -5.01
CA PRO A 85 -0.85 -11.52 -4.50
C PRO A 85 0.18 -11.21 -5.60
N GLU A 86 0.12 -11.88 -6.73
CA GLU A 86 1.00 -11.64 -7.87
C GLU A 86 0.76 -10.28 -8.53
N ARG A 87 -0.45 -9.70 -8.39
CA ARG A 87 -0.85 -8.40 -8.96
C ARG A 87 -0.77 -7.23 -7.99
N ILE A 88 -0.48 -7.49 -6.71
CA ILE A 88 -0.32 -6.46 -5.68
C ILE A 88 1.06 -6.55 -5.01
N GLY A 89 1.57 -5.42 -4.54
CA GLY A 89 2.72 -5.32 -3.65
C GLY A 89 2.63 -4.06 -2.81
N ILE A 90 3.71 -3.73 -2.11
CA ILE A 90 3.81 -2.57 -1.22
C ILE A 90 4.87 -1.60 -1.73
N CYS A 91 4.57 -0.31 -1.59
CA CYS A 91 5.56 0.76 -1.54
C CYS A 91 5.70 1.22 -0.09
N LEU A 92 6.89 1.09 0.48
CA LEU A 92 7.17 1.53 1.84
C LEU A 92 7.72 2.96 1.81
N ASP A 93 6.94 3.93 2.28
CA ASP A 93 7.42 5.31 2.48
C ASP A 93 7.92 5.51 3.92
N THR A 94 9.20 5.85 4.07
CA THR A 94 9.86 5.98 5.36
C THR A 94 9.35 7.17 6.17
N CYS A 95 8.99 8.29 5.53
CA CYS A 95 8.44 9.46 6.20
C CYS A 95 7.01 9.18 6.69
N HIS A 96 6.23 8.44 5.90
CA HIS A 96 4.87 8.06 6.25
C HIS A 96 4.82 7.10 7.43
N ILE A 97 5.58 6.00 7.41
CA ILE A 97 5.56 5.05 8.53
C ILE A 97 6.11 5.71 9.80
N PHE A 98 7.14 6.57 9.68
CA PHE A 98 7.63 7.35 10.81
C PHE A 98 6.52 8.24 11.40
N SER A 99 5.83 8.99 10.53
CA SER A 99 4.70 9.84 10.91
C SER A 99 3.49 9.06 11.47
N ALA A 100 3.38 7.77 11.15
CA ALA A 100 2.33 6.87 11.63
C ALA A 100 2.68 6.21 12.99
N GLY A 101 3.89 6.43 13.50
CA GLY A 101 4.32 5.94 14.82
C GLY A 101 5.34 4.80 14.77
N TYR A 102 5.78 4.38 13.58
CA TYR A 102 6.88 3.43 13.44
C TYR A 102 8.22 4.14 13.62
N ASP A 103 8.80 4.08 14.81
CA ASP A 103 10.17 4.52 15.02
C ASP A 103 11.14 3.44 14.52
N PHE A 104 12.16 3.84 13.77
CA PHE A 104 13.22 2.97 13.25
C PHE A 104 14.58 3.69 13.25
N ARG A 105 14.74 4.70 14.12
CA ARG A 105 15.97 5.51 14.21
C ARG A 105 17.13 4.78 14.90
N THR A 106 16.84 3.72 15.65
CA THR A 106 17.83 2.85 16.27
C THR A 106 17.81 1.47 15.62
N GLU A 107 18.92 0.72 15.72
CA GLU A 107 19.04 -0.63 15.18
C GLU A 107 17.98 -1.58 15.76
N GLU A 108 17.74 -1.52 17.08
CA GLU A 108 16.71 -2.32 17.76
C GLU A 108 15.31 -2.06 17.21
N GLN A 109 14.95 -0.78 17.03
CA GLN A 109 13.65 -0.38 16.52
C GLN A 109 13.48 -0.73 15.03
N TYR A 110 14.55 -0.57 14.25
CA TYR A 110 14.56 -1.03 12.86
C TYR A 110 14.35 -2.53 12.75
N GLU A 111 15.03 -3.34 13.58
CA GLU A 111 14.80 -4.78 13.60
C GLU A 111 13.37 -5.15 13.98
N ALA A 112 12.79 -4.45 14.95
CA ALA A 112 11.40 -4.65 15.35
C ALA A 112 10.43 -4.33 14.20
N LEU A 113 10.66 -3.22 13.49
CA LEU A 113 9.90 -2.83 12.30
C LEU A 113 9.96 -3.91 11.21
N ILE A 114 11.16 -4.39 10.89
CA ILE A 114 11.34 -5.43 9.85
C ILE A 114 10.68 -6.75 10.28
N LYS A 115 10.77 -7.14 11.55
CA LYS A 115 10.09 -8.34 12.08
C LYS A 115 8.56 -8.22 11.98
N GLU A 116 8.01 -7.05 12.27
CA GLU A 116 6.58 -6.78 12.14
C GLU A 116 6.13 -6.81 10.67
N LEU A 117 6.87 -6.14 9.79
CA LEU A 117 6.65 -6.11 8.35
C LEU A 117 6.68 -7.53 7.75
N GLU A 118 7.69 -8.32 8.10
CA GLU A 118 7.82 -9.71 7.65
C GLU A 118 6.64 -10.57 8.12
N LYS A 119 6.24 -10.41 9.38
CA LYS A 119 5.14 -11.18 9.97
C LYS A 119 3.79 -10.89 9.31
N LEU A 120 3.51 -9.62 9.01
CA LEU A 120 2.18 -9.19 8.55
C LEU A 120 2.05 -9.19 7.02
N ILE A 121 3.13 -8.84 6.32
CA ILE A 121 3.12 -8.62 4.87
C ILE A 121 4.09 -9.58 4.17
N GLY A 122 5.30 -9.73 4.70
CA GLY A 122 6.41 -10.44 4.06
C GLY A 122 7.25 -9.50 3.19
N ILE A 123 8.57 -9.54 3.37
CA ILE A 123 9.51 -8.60 2.74
C ILE A 123 9.54 -8.73 1.21
N ASP A 124 9.25 -9.91 0.69
CA ASP A 124 9.15 -10.19 -0.76
C ASP A 124 8.00 -9.43 -1.43
N TYR A 125 7.06 -8.88 -0.65
CA TYR A 125 5.98 -8.03 -1.16
C TYR A 125 6.35 -6.55 -1.19
N VAL A 126 7.52 -6.14 -0.71
CA VAL A 126 8.00 -4.74 -0.77
C VAL A 126 8.81 -4.55 -2.05
N PHE A 127 8.21 -3.89 -3.04
CA PHE A 127 8.84 -3.69 -4.36
C PHE A 127 9.50 -2.33 -4.51
N LEU A 128 9.15 -1.37 -3.64
CA LEU A 128 9.62 0.00 -3.73
C LEU A 128 9.73 0.62 -2.34
N ILE A 129 10.79 1.41 -2.13
CA ILE A 129 10.93 2.26 -0.95
C ILE A 129 10.94 3.71 -1.42
N HIS A 130 10.00 4.52 -0.91
CA HIS A 130 10.11 5.97 -0.96
C HIS A 130 10.97 6.41 0.23
N MET A 131 12.24 6.72 -0.05
CA MET A 131 13.21 7.09 0.96
C MET A 131 13.13 8.60 1.25
N ASN A 132 12.29 8.95 2.21
CA ASN A 132 11.99 10.31 2.61
C ASN A 132 12.33 10.52 4.09
N ASP A 133 12.99 11.65 4.38
CA ASP A 133 13.13 12.13 5.76
C ASP A 133 11.81 12.76 6.26
N SER A 134 11.67 12.92 7.57
CA SER A 134 10.50 13.51 8.21
C SER A 134 10.82 14.86 8.85
N LYS A 135 9.97 15.86 8.56
CA LYS A 135 9.96 17.13 9.32
C LYS A 135 9.24 17.04 10.66
N LYS A 136 8.43 16.00 10.86
CA LYS A 136 7.82 15.71 12.16
C LYS A 136 8.87 15.06 13.06
N GLU A 137 8.89 15.44 14.33
CA GLU A 137 9.76 14.91 15.38
C GLU A 137 9.15 13.70 16.10
#